data_AF-A0A7W1HYM8-F1
#
_entry.id   AF-A0A7W1HYM8-F1
#
_cell.length_a   1.000
_cell.length_b   1.000
_cell.length_c   1.000
_cell.angle_alpha   90.00
_cell.angle_beta   90.00
_cell.angle_gamma   90.00
#
_symmetry.space_group_name_H-M   'P 1'
#
loop_
_entity.id
_entity.type
_entity.pdbx_description
1 polymer ?
#
loop_
_entity_poly.entity_id
_entity_poly.type
_entity_poly.pdbx_seq_one_letter_code
_entity_poly.pdbx_strand_id
1 'polypeptide(L)'
;MARKSVSKAHAKIQELSWEPTFVEKDPKYKTDYTFKEGGQKDPMKQVLQSYFPMQEEKDHRVYGAVDAAIRGNMWRQVQPRWMEWQKLFLSIIPFPEISAARAMPLLTEAVPNPEIHNGLAFQMIDEVRHSTIQMNLKREYMRNYIDPAG
;
A
#
# COMPACT_ATOMS: atom_id res chain seq x y z
N MET A 1 -27.78 11.63 -5.90
CA MET A 1 -27.13 11.06 -7.10
C MET A 1 -27.03 9.55 -6.94
N ALA A 2 -27.48 8.75 -7.91
CA ALA A 2 -27.34 7.29 -7.84
C ALA A 2 -25.85 6.89 -7.84
N ARG A 3 -25.43 6.05 -6.89
CA ARG A 3 -24.05 5.59 -6.74
C ARG A 3 -23.66 4.83 -8.02
N LYS A 4 -22.72 5.36 -8.81
CA LYS A 4 -22.20 4.65 -10.00
C LYS A 4 -21.60 3.31 -9.54
N SER A 5 -21.86 2.24 -10.29
CA SER A 5 -21.29 0.92 -9.98
C SER A 5 -19.76 0.95 -10.09
N VAL A 6 -19.07 0.50 -9.03
CA VAL A 6 -17.60 0.40 -8.99
C VAL A 6 -17.07 -0.44 -10.16
N SER A 7 -17.72 -1.58 -10.45
CA SER A 7 -17.34 -2.44 -11.57
C SER A 7 -17.45 -1.75 -12.93
N LYS A 8 -18.47 -0.90 -13.12
CA LYS A 8 -18.62 -0.11 -14.35
C LYS A 8 -17.55 0.98 -14.45
N ALA A 9 -17.25 1.66 -13.35
CA ALA A 9 -16.19 2.67 -13.30
C ALA A 9 -14.81 2.04 -13.55
N HIS A 10 -14.54 0.87 -12.95
CA HIS A 10 -13.31 0.11 -13.16
C HIS A 10 -13.14 -0.31 -14.62
N ALA A 11 -14.19 -0.78 -15.28
CA ALA A 11 -14.14 -1.12 -16.71
C ALA A 11 -13.73 0.07 -17.59
N LYS A 12 -14.12 1.30 -17.21
CA LYS A 12 -13.73 2.52 -17.91
C LYS A 12 -12.26 2.90 -17.76
N ILE A 13 -11.58 2.46 -16.70
CA ILE A 13 -10.15 2.75 -16.51
C ILE A 13 -9.31 2.05 -17.58
N GLN A 14 -9.71 0.86 -18.02
CA GLN A 14 -9.03 0.12 -19.08
C GLN A 14 -9.09 0.84 -20.42
N GLU A 15 -10.17 1.57 -20.68
CA GLU A 15 -10.36 2.38 -21.90
C GLU A 15 -9.42 3.60 -21.95
N LEU A 16 -8.70 3.92 -20.86
CA LEU A 16 -7.71 5.00 -20.84
C LEU A 16 -6.37 4.60 -21.47
N SER A 17 -6.17 3.32 -21.79
CA SER A 17 -4.96 2.86 -22.48
C SER A 17 -5.06 3.13 -23.98
N TRP A 18 -3.95 3.50 -24.60
CA TRP A 18 -3.84 3.66 -26.05
C TRP A 18 -2.46 3.22 -26.54
N GLU A 19 -2.39 2.79 -27.79
CA GLU A 19 -1.13 2.52 -28.47
C GLU A 19 -0.66 3.78 -29.24
N PRO A 20 0.54 4.31 -28.94
CA PRO A 20 1.09 5.45 -29.67
C PRO A 20 1.32 5.12 -31.15
N THR A 21 0.95 6.05 -32.05
CA THR A 21 1.13 5.89 -33.51
C THR A 21 2.28 6.70 -34.10
N PHE A 22 2.83 7.64 -33.34
CA PHE A 22 3.82 8.63 -33.81
C PHE A 22 5.20 8.45 -33.18
N VAL A 23 5.36 7.52 -32.23
CA VAL A 23 6.63 7.16 -31.59
C VAL A 23 6.69 5.67 -31.33
N GLU A 24 7.87 5.07 -31.46
CA GLU A 24 8.12 3.71 -31.00
C GLU A 24 8.26 3.73 -29.46
N LYS A 25 7.61 2.78 -28.78
CA LYS A 25 7.63 2.69 -27.32
C LYS A 25 8.94 2.05 -26.86
N ASP A 26 9.87 2.87 -26.37
CA ASP A 26 11.08 2.39 -25.68
C ASP A 26 10.82 2.37 -24.17
N PRO A 27 10.67 1.17 -23.53
CA PRO A 27 10.46 1.08 -22.10
C PRO A 27 11.74 1.49 -21.35
N LYS A 28 11.60 2.37 -20.35
CA LYS A 28 12.72 2.80 -19.51
C LYS A 28 13.29 1.62 -18.72
N TYR A 29 12.44 0.68 -18.33
CA TYR A 29 12.83 -0.57 -17.70
C TYR A 29 12.55 -1.76 -18.61
N LYS A 30 13.63 -2.34 -19.16
CA LYS A 30 13.56 -3.56 -19.97
C LYS A 30 13.35 -4.77 -19.08
N THR A 31 12.65 -5.77 -19.62
CA THR A 31 12.34 -7.03 -18.95
C THR A 31 12.79 -8.19 -19.82
N ASP A 32 13.37 -9.22 -19.20
CA ASP A 32 13.74 -10.47 -19.88
C ASP A 32 12.52 -11.39 -20.09
N TYR A 33 11.37 -11.03 -19.49
CA TYR A 33 10.13 -11.82 -19.55
C TYR A 33 9.26 -11.41 -20.74
N THR A 34 8.70 -12.40 -21.44
CA THR A 34 7.68 -12.19 -22.47
C THR A 34 6.29 -12.32 -21.86
N PHE A 35 5.53 -11.23 -21.87
CA PHE A 35 4.12 -11.25 -21.47
C PHE A 35 3.23 -11.58 -22.66
N LYS A 36 2.28 -12.50 -22.49
CA LYS A 36 1.20 -12.70 -23.46
C LYS A 36 0.09 -11.70 -23.15
N GLU A 37 -0.39 -10.97 -24.15
CA GLU A 37 -1.54 -10.08 -23.97
C GLU A 37 -2.80 -10.85 -23.53
N GLY A 38 -3.57 -10.25 -22.61
CA GLY A 38 -5.02 -10.43 -22.60
C GLY A 38 -5.65 -11.52 -21.73
N GLY A 39 -5.00 -12.03 -20.67
CA GLY A 39 -5.61 -13.04 -19.79
C GLY A 39 -5.89 -12.61 -18.35
N GLN A 40 -4.99 -11.84 -17.75
CA GLN A 40 -4.95 -11.59 -16.32
C GLN A 40 -5.89 -10.44 -15.95
N LYS A 41 -6.83 -10.74 -15.05
CA LYS A 41 -7.77 -9.75 -14.50
C LYS A 41 -7.35 -9.40 -13.08
N ASP A 42 -7.58 -8.16 -12.68
CA ASP A 42 -7.42 -7.78 -11.28
C ASP A 42 -8.60 -8.39 -10.50
N PRO A 43 -8.34 -9.30 -9.54
CA PRO A 43 -9.41 -9.87 -8.72
C PRO A 43 -10.09 -8.80 -7.85
N MET A 44 -9.41 -7.69 -7.55
CA MET A 44 -9.85 -6.65 -6.64
C MET A 44 -10.15 -5.35 -7.39
N LYS A 45 -11.32 -5.31 -8.02
CA LYS A 45 -11.79 -4.13 -8.79
C LYS A 45 -11.96 -2.91 -7.89
N GLN A 46 -10.98 -2.02 -7.92
CA GLN A 46 -10.96 -0.79 -7.14
C GLN A 46 -10.95 0.45 -8.01
N VAL A 47 -11.60 1.51 -7.54
CA VAL A 47 -11.50 2.86 -8.09
C VAL A 47 -11.21 3.83 -6.96
N LEU A 48 -10.55 4.96 -7.23
CA LEU A 48 -10.14 5.93 -6.20
C LEU A 48 -11.30 6.34 -5.28
N GLN A 49 -12.50 6.52 -5.84
CA GLN A 49 -13.71 6.87 -5.10
C GLN A 49 -14.12 5.83 -4.05
N SER A 50 -13.87 4.54 -4.29
CA SER A 50 -14.15 3.48 -3.30
C SER A 50 -12.94 3.20 -2.40
N TYR A 51 -11.73 3.37 -2.94
CA TYR A 51 -10.48 3.09 -2.24
C TYR A 51 -10.26 4.04 -1.06
N PHE A 52 -10.36 5.36 -1.26
CA PHE A 52 -10.02 6.31 -0.19
C PHE A 52 -10.92 6.21 1.06
N PRO A 53 -12.26 6.16 0.94
CA PRO A 53 -13.11 6.00 2.13
C PRO A 53 -12.85 4.68 2.87
N MET A 54 -12.51 3.61 2.14
CA MET A 54 -12.16 2.32 2.73
C MET A 54 -10.85 2.42 3.53
N GLN A 55 -9.82 3.08 3.00
CA GLN A 55 -8.55 3.24 3.71
C GLN A 55 -8.68 4.23 4.88
N GLU A 56 -9.46 5.30 4.72
CA GLU A 56 -9.77 6.26 5.77
C GLU A 56 -10.45 5.58 6.98
N GLU A 57 -11.44 4.71 6.75
CA GLU A 57 -12.09 3.97 7.83
C GLU A 57 -11.09 3.06 8.60
N LYS A 58 -10.19 2.39 7.87
CA LYS A 58 -9.13 1.58 8.50
C LYS A 58 -8.20 2.45 9.35
N ASP A 59 -7.81 3.62 8.85
CA ASP A 59 -6.92 4.53 9.58
C ASP A 59 -7.58 5.09 10.83
N HIS A 60 -8.83 5.52 10.75
CA HIS A 60 -9.59 5.95 11.94
C HIS A 60 -9.60 4.88 13.03
N ARG A 61 -9.80 3.61 12.66
CA ARG A 61 -9.79 2.49 13.61
C ARG A 61 -8.41 2.24 14.18
N VAL A 62 -7.36 2.24 13.36
CA VAL A 62 -5.98 2.02 13.80
C VAL A 62 -5.53 3.12 14.75
N TYR A 63 -5.69 4.39 14.38
CA TYR A 63 -5.28 5.51 15.22
C TYR A 63 -6.15 5.66 16.47
N GLY A 64 -7.44 5.35 16.39
CA GLY A 64 -8.31 5.27 17.57
C GLY A 64 -7.87 4.17 18.56
N ALA A 65 -7.47 2.99 18.05
CA ALA A 65 -6.92 1.93 18.88
C ALA A 65 -5.59 2.32 19.54
N VAL A 66 -4.73 3.05 18.84
CA VAL A 66 -3.48 3.56 19.40
C VAL A 66 -3.75 4.57 20.54
N ASP A 67 -4.68 5.51 20.36
CA ASP A 67 -5.07 6.44 21.44
C ASP A 67 -5.62 5.71 22.66
N ALA A 68 -6.50 4.72 22.45
CA ALA A 68 -7.00 3.88 23.53
C ALA A 68 -5.87 3.12 24.25
N ALA A 69 -4.89 2.59 23.51
CA ALA A 69 -3.75 1.88 24.09
C ALA A 69 -2.83 2.77 24.93
N ILE A 70 -2.66 4.03 24.53
CA ILE A 70 -1.93 5.04 25.31
C ILE A 70 -2.68 5.32 26.62
N ARG A 71 -3.98 5.62 26.56
CA ARG A 71 -4.80 5.90 27.76
C ARG A 71 -4.91 4.71 28.70
N GLY A 72 -4.94 3.50 28.15
CA GLY A 72 -4.95 2.25 28.91
C GLY A 72 -3.58 1.84 29.47
N ASN A 73 -2.52 2.61 29.22
CA ASN A 73 -1.15 2.29 29.61
C ASN A 73 -0.72 0.87 29.16
N MET A 74 -1.20 0.43 27.99
CA MET A 74 -1.01 -0.94 27.51
C MET A 74 0.46 -1.24 27.20
N TRP A 75 1.22 -0.22 26.80
CA TRP A 75 2.65 -0.32 26.53
C TRP A 75 3.46 -0.78 27.74
N ARG A 76 3.00 -0.53 28.97
CA ARG A 76 3.70 -1.00 30.18
C ARG A 76 3.22 -2.36 30.68
N GLN A 77 2.15 -2.88 30.11
CA GLN A 77 1.51 -4.13 30.52
C GLN A 77 1.87 -5.30 29.59
N VAL A 78 2.45 -5.00 28.44
CA VAL A 78 2.91 -5.99 27.47
C VAL A 78 4.17 -6.71 27.96
N GLN A 79 4.29 -7.97 27.57
CA GLN A 79 5.42 -8.81 27.96
C GLN A 79 6.74 -8.26 27.35
N PRO A 80 7.82 -8.09 28.14
CA PRO A 80 9.05 -7.45 27.64
C PRO A 80 9.70 -8.12 26.43
N ARG A 81 9.78 -9.46 26.40
CA ARG A 81 10.34 -10.21 25.27
C ARG A 81 9.57 -9.96 23.96
N TRP A 82 8.25 -9.76 24.01
CA TRP A 82 7.46 -9.35 22.85
C TRP A 82 7.90 -7.97 22.36
N MET A 83 8.18 -7.04 23.27
CA MET A 83 8.64 -5.71 22.87
C MET A 83 10.05 -5.72 22.30
N GLU A 84 10.94 -6.59 22.76
CA GLU A 84 12.24 -6.82 22.11
C GLU A 84 12.08 -7.28 20.65
N TRP A 85 11.11 -8.15 20.37
CA TRP A 85 10.76 -8.52 18.98
C TRP A 85 10.21 -7.34 18.19
N GLN A 86 9.37 -6.51 18.81
CA GLN A 86 8.85 -5.31 18.16
C GLN A 86 9.94 -4.29 17.82
N LYS A 87 11.01 -4.18 18.63
CA LYS A 87 12.18 -3.34 18.28
C LYS A 87 12.80 -3.77 16.96
N LEU A 88 12.99 -5.08 16.75
CA LEU A 88 13.51 -5.61 15.49
C LEU A 88 12.54 -5.35 14.33
N PHE A 89 11.26 -5.68 14.51
CA PHE A 89 10.27 -5.56 13.45
C PHE A 89 10.05 -4.11 13.00
N LEU A 90 9.81 -3.21 13.95
CA LEU A 90 9.51 -1.80 13.67
C LEU A 90 10.74 -1.01 13.21
N SER A 91 11.95 -1.53 13.44
CA SER A 91 13.18 -0.91 12.91
C SER A 91 13.50 -1.34 11.49
N ILE A 92 13.06 -2.52 11.04
CA ILE A 92 13.41 -3.05 9.72
C ILE A 92 12.26 -2.89 8.73
N ILE A 93 11.06 -3.33 9.07
CA ILE A 93 9.95 -3.54 8.12
C ILE A 93 9.47 -2.26 7.42
N PRO A 94 9.48 -1.05 8.01
CA PRO A 94 9.06 0.15 7.27
C PRO A 94 9.88 0.41 5.99
N PHE A 95 11.16 -0.01 5.97
CA PHE A 95 12.06 0.22 4.84
C PHE A 95 11.75 -0.60 3.58
N PRO A 96 11.52 -1.94 3.66
CA PRO A 96 11.02 -2.69 2.52
C PRO A 96 9.63 -2.23 2.08
N GLU A 97 8.74 -1.78 2.96
CA GLU A 97 7.42 -1.27 2.56
C GLU A 97 7.57 -0.03 1.66
N ILE A 98 8.32 0.99 2.08
CA ILE A 98 8.54 2.17 1.21
C ILE A 98 9.33 1.82 -0.06
N SER A 99 10.17 0.78 -0.02
CA SER A 99 10.86 0.27 -1.21
C SER A 99 9.90 -0.44 -2.16
N ALA A 100 8.94 -1.20 -1.64
CA ALA A 100 7.88 -1.83 -2.40
C ALA A 100 6.98 -0.78 -3.08
N ALA A 101 6.67 0.33 -2.39
CA ALA A 101 5.98 1.47 -2.99
C ALA A 101 6.68 1.97 -4.25
N ARG A 102 8.02 2.04 -4.23
CA ARG A 102 8.82 2.45 -5.39
C ARG A 102 8.88 1.39 -6.48
N ALA A 103 8.72 0.11 -6.15
CA ALA A 103 8.74 -0.98 -7.11
C ALA A 103 7.46 -1.06 -7.95
N MET A 104 6.30 -0.76 -7.38
CA MET A 104 5.01 -0.84 -8.10
C MET A 104 4.96 -0.03 -9.42
N PRO A 105 5.39 1.25 -9.48
CA PRO A 105 5.41 1.98 -10.75
C PRO A 105 6.49 1.49 -11.73
N LEU A 106 7.48 0.70 -11.31
CA LEU A 106 8.42 0.07 -12.25
C LEU A 106 7.74 -1.05 -13.03
N LEU A 107 6.79 -1.74 -12.38
CA LEU A 107 6.06 -2.85 -12.99
C LEU A 107 5.03 -2.40 -14.02
N THR A 108 4.57 -1.14 -13.97
CA THR A 108 3.58 -0.64 -14.95
C THR A 108 4.19 -0.51 -16.36
N GLU A 109 5.50 -0.29 -16.49
CA GLU A 109 6.15 -0.32 -17.80
C GLU A 109 6.35 -1.75 -18.32
N ALA A 110 6.72 -2.68 -17.42
CA ALA A 110 7.05 -4.05 -17.79
C ALA A 110 5.80 -4.89 -18.12
N VAL A 111 4.69 -4.70 -17.38
CA VAL A 111 3.47 -5.49 -17.54
C VAL A 111 2.54 -4.80 -18.54
N PRO A 112 2.25 -5.35 -19.73
CA PRO A 112 1.37 -4.71 -20.71
C PRO A 112 -0.12 -4.97 -20.40
N ASN A 113 -0.59 -4.53 -19.22
CA ASN A 113 -1.98 -4.72 -18.81
C ASN A 113 -2.51 -3.53 -18.00
N PRO A 114 -3.35 -2.68 -18.61
CA PRO A 114 -3.92 -1.50 -17.96
C PRO A 114 -4.78 -1.82 -16.72
N GLU A 115 -5.39 -3.00 -16.67
CA GLU A 115 -6.15 -3.44 -15.49
C GLU A 115 -5.22 -3.63 -14.29
N ILE A 116 -4.08 -4.29 -14.51
CA ILE A 116 -3.07 -4.53 -13.48
C ILE A 116 -2.38 -3.23 -13.07
N HIS A 117 -2.21 -2.27 -13.97
CA HIS A 117 -1.62 -0.96 -13.66
C HIS A 117 -2.41 -0.21 -12.60
N ASN A 118 -3.73 -0.27 -12.67
CA ASN A 118 -4.61 0.35 -11.69
C ASN A 118 -4.42 -0.30 -10.30
N GLY A 119 -4.35 -1.64 -10.25
CA GLY A 119 -4.03 -2.37 -9.02
C GLY A 119 -2.66 -2.01 -8.45
N LEU A 120 -1.62 -1.95 -9.28
CA LEU A 120 -0.26 -1.54 -8.89
C LEU A 120 -0.23 -0.10 -8.34
N ALA A 121 -1.03 0.81 -8.91
CA ALA A 121 -1.15 2.18 -8.40
C ALA A 121 -1.76 2.22 -6.99
N PHE A 122 -2.79 1.40 -6.71
CA PHE A 122 -3.33 1.29 -5.34
C PHE A 122 -2.33 0.63 -4.39
N GLN A 123 -1.64 -0.42 -4.84
CA GLN A 123 -0.61 -1.07 -4.03
C GLN A 123 0.49 -0.07 -3.65
N MET A 124 0.93 0.79 -4.57
CA MET A 124 1.89 1.86 -4.25
C MET A 124 1.42 2.72 -3.08
N ILE A 125 0.15 3.14 -3.09
CA ILE A 125 -0.42 3.98 -2.02
C ILE A 125 -0.52 3.18 -0.72
N ASP A 126 -0.91 1.90 -0.79
CA ASP A 126 -0.95 0.99 0.36
C ASP A 126 0.44 0.84 0.99
N GLU A 127 1.50 0.72 0.21
CA GLU A 127 2.86 0.55 0.76
C GLU A 127 3.41 1.85 1.40
N VAL A 128 3.06 3.02 0.85
CA VAL A 128 3.32 4.30 1.54
C VAL A 128 2.57 4.34 2.88
N ARG A 129 1.32 3.90 2.89
CA ARG A 129 0.50 3.82 4.11
C ARG A 129 1.08 2.81 5.12
N HIS A 130 1.55 1.64 4.69
CA HIS A 130 2.17 0.64 5.55
C HIS A 130 3.41 1.21 6.25
N SER A 131 4.33 1.80 5.47
CA SER A 131 5.53 2.43 6.03
C SER A 131 5.19 3.51 7.06
N THR A 132 4.22 4.38 6.76
CA THR A 132 3.88 5.51 7.63
C THR A 132 3.19 5.07 8.92
N ILE A 133 2.26 4.10 8.86
CA ILE A 133 1.61 3.54 10.05
C ILE A 133 2.63 2.84 10.95
N GLN A 134 3.52 2.03 10.37
CA GLN A 134 4.54 1.31 11.15
C GLN A 134 5.56 2.28 11.78
N MET A 135 5.97 3.34 11.06
CA MET A 135 6.83 4.39 11.64
C MET A 135 6.12 5.18 12.75
N ASN A 136 4.83 5.45 12.60
CA ASN A 136 4.03 6.07 13.65
C ASN A 136 3.94 5.17 14.89
N LEU A 137 3.70 3.87 14.69
CA LEU A 137 3.67 2.88 15.77
C LEU A 137 5.01 2.80 16.50
N LYS A 138 6.13 2.82 15.75
CA LYS A 138 7.48 2.93 16.32
C LYS A 138 7.63 4.18 17.18
N ARG A 139 7.17 5.34 16.70
CA ARG A 139 7.21 6.60 17.47
C ARG A 139 6.47 6.46 18.80
N GLU A 140 5.27 5.90 18.78
CA GLU A 140 4.48 5.73 20.01
C GLU A 140 5.11 4.72 20.96
N TYR A 141 5.71 3.64 20.43
CA TYR A 141 6.49 2.71 21.24
C TYR A 141 7.66 3.40 21.95
N MET A 142 8.48 4.17 21.22
CA MET A 142 9.63 4.89 21.77
C MET A 142 9.24 5.89 22.86
N ARG A 143 8.02 6.43 22.81
CA ARG A 143 7.53 7.42 23.78
C ARG A 143 6.94 6.79 25.04
N ASN A 144 6.32 5.62 24.93
CA ASN A 144 5.46 5.08 25.98
C ASN A 144 6.01 3.81 26.64
N TYR A 145 6.97 3.12 26.00
CA TYR A 145 7.59 1.93 26.57
C TYR A 145 8.70 2.25 27.58
N ILE A 146 8.91 1.35 28.54
CA ILE A 146 9.86 1.54 29.64
C ILE A 146 11.32 1.51 29.18
N ASP A 147 11.62 0.70 28.16
CA ASP A 147 12.97 0.54 27.61
C ASP A 147 12.95 0.73 26.08
N PRO A 148 12.96 1.98 25.60
CA PRO A 148 12.89 2.26 24.17
C PRO A 148 14.21 1.98 23.43
N ALA A 149 15.34 1.85 24.12
CA ALA A 149 16.66 1.72 23.50
C ALA A 149 17.23 0.28 23.51
N GLY A 150 16.81 -0.57 24.47
CA GLY A 150 17.49 -1.84 24.78
C GLY A 150 18.35 -1.74 26.02
#